data_AF-A0AAW5JP93-F1
#
_entry.id   AF-A0AAW5JP93-F1
#
_cell.length_a   1.000
_cell.length_b   1.000
_cell.length_c   1.000
_cell.angle_alpha   90.00
_cell.angle_beta   90.00
_cell.angle_gamma   90.00
#
_symmetry.space_group_name_H-M   'P 1'
#
loop_
_entity.id
_entity.type
_entity.pdbx_description
1 polymer ?
#
loop_
_entity_poly.entity_id
_entity_poly.type
_entity_poly.pdbx_seq_one_letter_code
_entity_poly.pdbx_strand_id
1 'polypeptide(L)' 'MHLERYGANHEDLFGCVNGKAYIVKRGVDVRVPKAVAEVIRHSRDEMENALARQDAKQQEFVDASRAQGLSV' A
#
# COMPACT_ATOMS: atom_id res chain seq x y z
N MET A 1 0.86 -18.21 7.96
CA MET A 1 -0.39 -17.40 7.87
C MET A 1 -0.96 -17.59 6.46
N HIS A 2 -2.28 -17.63 6.32
CA HIS A 2 -2.96 -17.67 5.01
C HIS A 2 -3.16 -16.24 4.53
N LEU A 3 -2.81 -15.94 3.28
CA LEU A 3 -3.12 -14.66 2.65
C LEU A 3 -4.24 -14.90 1.63
N GLU A 4 -5.44 -14.41 1.92
CA GLU A 4 -6.53 -14.42 0.94
C GLU A 4 -6.24 -13.35 -0.12
N ARG A 5 -6.13 -13.80 -1.37
CA ARG A 5 -6.16 -13.02 -2.62
C ARG A 5 -5.59 -11.58 -2.52
N TYR A 6 -4.29 -11.48 -2.25
CA TYR A 6 -3.59 -10.20 -2.12
C TYR A 6 -3.36 -9.51 -3.48
N GLY A 7 -4.05 -8.38 -3.73
CA GLY A 7 -3.88 -7.47 -4.87
C GLY A 7 -4.58 -7.90 -6.18
N ALA A 8 -5.12 -6.91 -6.92
CA ALA A 8 -5.74 -7.11 -8.24
C ALA A 8 -4.72 -7.05 -9.40
N ASN A 9 -3.49 -6.61 -9.13
CA ASN A 9 -2.42 -6.50 -10.12
C ASN A 9 -1.76 -7.87 -10.35
N HIS A 10 -1.45 -8.17 -11.61
CA HIS A 10 -0.87 -9.44 -12.06
C HIS A 10 0.61 -9.66 -11.67
N GLU A 11 1.24 -8.69 -11.00
CA GLU A 11 2.67 -8.75 -10.65
C GLU A 11 2.90 -9.39 -9.29
N ASP A 12 3.80 -10.37 -9.23
CA ASP A 12 4.19 -11.03 -7.99
C ASP A 12 4.84 -10.03 -7.02
N LEU A 13 4.54 -10.15 -5.73
CA LEU A 13 5.16 -9.34 -4.69
C LEU A 13 6.52 -9.94 -4.30
N PHE A 14 7.60 -9.19 -4.49
CA PHE A 14 8.90 -9.50 -3.92
C PHE A 14 9.05 -8.86 -2.53
N GLY A 15 9.51 -9.63 -1.54
CA GLY A 15 9.80 -9.13 -0.21
C GLY A 15 11.01 -9.83 0.43
N CYS A 16 11.82 -9.08 1.17
CA CYS A 16 12.94 -9.62 1.93
C CYS A 16 12.74 -9.38 3.43
N VAL A 17 12.78 -10.43 4.23
CA VAL A 17 12.62 -10.37 5.69
C VAL A 17 13.78 -11.09 6.35
N ASN A 18 14.55 -10.38 7.17
CA ASN A 18 15.71 -10.90 7.89
C ASN A 18 16.72 -11.64 6.98
N GLY A 19 17.02 -11.07 5.81
CA GLY A 19 17.96 -11.64 4.84
C GLY A 19 17.41 -12.80 4.00
N LYS A 20 16.14 -13.17 4.16
CA LYS A 20 15.46 -14.17 3.32
C LYS A 20 14.53 -13.50 2.34
N ALA A 21 14.71 -13.78 1.06
CA ALA A 21 13.85 -13.30 -0.01
C ALA A 21 12.66 -14.24 -0.23
N TYR A 22 11.50 -13.65 -0.55
CA TYR A 22 10.25 -14.33 -0.83
C TYR A 22 9.61 -13.70 -2.07
N ILE A 23 9.03 -14.56 -2.91
CA ILE A 23 8.15 -14.15 -4.01
C ILE A 23 6.76 -14.65 -3.66
N VAL A 24 5.82 -13.72 -3.49
CA VAL A 24 4.44 -13.98 -3.09
C VAL A 24 3.56 -13.73 -4.29
N LYS A 25 2.98 -14.81 -4.84
CA LYS A 25 2.06 -14.72 -5.98
C LYS A 25 0.79 -13.99 -5.57
N ARG A 26 0.42 -12.97 -6.34
CA ARG A 26 -0.82 -12.21 -6.12
C ARG A 26 -2.02 -12.94 -6.73
N GLY A 27 -3.21 -12.64 -6.20
CA GLY A 27 -4.46 -13.19 -6.73
C GLY A 27 -4.73 -14.68 -6.45
N VAL A 28 -3.84 -15.38 -5.75
CA VAL A 28 -4.01 -16.77 -5.31
C VAL A 28 -3.73 -16.92 -3.82
N ASP A 29 -4.32 -17.94 -3.22
CA ASP A 29 -4.13 -18.24 -1.81
C ASP A 29 -2.75 -18.85 -1.56
N VAL A 30 -1.96 -18.21 -0.70
CA VAL A 30 -0.58 -18.60 -0.41
C VAL A 30 -0.31 -18.67 1.09
N ARG A 31 0.49 -19.67 1.49
CA ARG A 31 1.00 -19.78 2.86
C ARG A 31 2.38 -19.15 2.94
N VAL A 32 2.49 -18.12 3.78
CA VAL A 32 3.77 -17.44 4.05
C VAL A 32 4.14 -17.49 5.54
N PRO A 33 5.43 -17.31 5.89
CA PRO A 33 5.85 -17.12 7.27
C PRO A 33 5.14 -15.94 7.93
N LYS A 34 4.95 -16.00 9.25
CA LYS A 34 4.24 -14.95 10.02
C LYS A 34 4.84 -13.56 9.79
N ALA A 35 6.16 -13.44 9.87
CA ALA A 35 6.86 -12.17 9.69
C ALA A 35 6.62 -11.55 8.29
N VAL A 36 6.53 -12.39 7.25
CA VAL A 36 6.24 -11.93 5.88
C VAL A 36 4.80 -11.41 5.79
N ALA A 37 3.84 -12.11 6.39
CA ALA A 37 2.44 -11.66 6.43
C ALA A 37 2.27 -10.33 7.18
N GLU A 38 3.01 -10.12 8.27
CA GLU A 38 2.99 -8.87 9.04
C GLU A 38 3.52 -7.69 8.21
N VAL A 39 4.65 -7.86 7.51
CA VAL A 39 5.20 -6.83 6.62
C VAL A 39 4.21 -6.48 5.51
N ILE A 40 3.58 -7.47 4.89
CA ILE A 40 2.58 -7.26 3.84
C ILE A 40 1.39 -6.44 4.36
N ARG A 41 0.89 -6.76 5.55
CA ARG A 41 -0.21 -6.02 6.17
C ARG A 41 0.20 -4.57 6.49
N HIS A 42 1.32 -4.37 7.18
CA HIS A 42 1.79 -3.02 7.52
C HIS A 42 2.05 -2.17 6.27
N SER A 43 2.61 -2.76 5.21
CA SER A 43 2.82 -2.07 3.95
C SER A 43 1.51 -1.60 3.32
N ARG A 44 0.41 -2.36 3.46
CA ARG A 44 -0.91 -1.96 2.97
C ARG A 44 -1.46 -0.81 3.80
N ASP A 45 -1.43 -0.94 5.12
CA ASP A 45 -1.97 0.05 6.04
C ASP A 45 -1.24 1.40 5.87
N GLU A 46 0.09 1.38 5.72
CA GLU A 46 0.89 2.57 5.44
C GLU A 46 0.58 3.19 4.07
N MET A 47 0.35 2.37 3.03
CA MET A 47 -0.03 2.86 1.72
C MET A 47 -1.39 3.57 1.75
N GLU A 48 -2.39 2.97 2.41
CA GLU A 48 -3.72 3.56 2.57
C GLU A 48 -3.66 4.88 3.37
N ASN A 49 -2.89 4.90 4.46
CA ASN A 49 -2.65 6.11 5.24
C ASN A 49 -1.93 7.20 4.42
N ALA A 50 -0.97 6.82 3.58
CA ALA A 50 -0.25 7.76 2.73
C ALA A 50 -1.19 8.38 1.68
N LEU A 51 -2.04 7.59 1.04
CA LEU A 51 -3.05 8.07 0.09
C LEU A 51 -4.02 9.05 0.76
N ALA A 52 -4.57 8.69 1.92
CA ALA A 52 -5.47 9.58 2.66
C ALA A 52 -4.81 10.92 3.03
N ARG A 53 -3.52 10.89 3.41
CA ARG A 53 -2.74 12.12 3.68
C ARG A 53 -2.47 12.94 2.42
N GLN A 54 -2.26 12.29 1.28
CA GLN A 54 -2.09 12.97 0.00
C GLN A 54 -3.37 13.68 -0.41
N ASP A 55 -4.51 13.01 -0.33
CA ASP A 55 -5.82 13.59 -0.67
C ASP A 55 -6.15 14.79 0.23
N ALA A 56 -5.90 14.67 1.55
CA ALA A 56 -6.11 15.78 2.48
C ALA A 56 -5.25 17.00 2.13
N LYS A 57 -3.96 16.79 1.81
CA LYS A 57 -3.05 17.88 1.39
C LYS A 57 -3.46 18.47 0.05
N GLN A 58 -3.93 17.65 -0.88
CA GLN A 58 -4.40 18.11 -2.18
C GLN A 58 -5.64 19.00 -2.01
N GLN A 59 -6.57 18.62 -1.13
CA GLN A 59 -7.74 19.43 -0.85
C GLN A 59 -7.36 20.76 -0.18
N GLU A 60 -6.47 20.74 0.80
CA GLU A 60 -5.95 21.97 1.43
C GLU A 60 -5.31 22.91 0.41
N PHE A 61 -4.52 22.36 -0.52
CA PHE A 61 -3.94 23.14 -1.61
C PHE A 61 -5.01 23.76 -2.51
N VAL A 62 -6.02 22.98 -2.91
CA VAL A 62 -7.13 23.47 -3.75
C VAL A 62 -7.90 24.58 -3.04
N ASP A 63 -8.19 24.42 -1.76
CA ASP A 63 -8.92 25.42 -0.95
C ASP A 63 -8.10 26.70 -0.81
N ALA A 64 -6.79 26.58 -0.55
CA ALA A 64 -5.88 27.72 -0.46
C ALA A 64 -5.74 28.47 -1.79
N SER A 65 -5.61 27.76 -2.92
CA SER A 65 -5.55 28.37 -4.26
C SER A 65 -6.84 29.09 -4.60
N ARG A 66 -8.00 28.48 -4.28
CA ARG A 66 -9.31 29.10 -4.49
C ARG A 66 -9.49 30.36 -3.65
N ALA A 67 -9.03 30.36 -2.39
CA ALA A 67 -9.06 31.53 -1.53
C ALA A 67 -8.17 32.68 -2.06
N GLN A 68 -7.10 32.35 -2.77
CA GLN A 68 -6.21 33.32 -3.43
C GLN A 68 -6.69 33.75 -4.83
N GLY A 69 -7.86 33.28 -5.29
CA GLY A 69 -8.42 33.62 -6.60
C GLY A 69 -7.70 32.96 -7.78
N LEU A 70 -6.86 31.96 -7.52
CA LEU A 70 -6.17 31.16 -8.53
C LEU A 70 -7.09 30.01 -8.96
N SER A 71 -7.25 29.78 -10.26
CA SER A 71 -7.92 28.58 -10.77
C SER A 71 -6.94 27.42 -10.81
N VAL A 72 -7.24 26.35 -10.08
CA VAL A 72 -6.52 25.07 -10.07
C VAL A 72 -7.40 23.95 -10.58
#